data_AF-A0A2T2TIG6-F1
#
_entry.id   AF-A0A2T2TIG6-F1
#
_cell.length_a   1.000
_cell.length_b   1.000
_cell.length_c   1.000
_cell.angle_alpha   90.00
_cell.angle_beta   90.00
_cell.angle_gamma   90.00
#
_symmetry.space_group_name_H-M   'P 1'
#
loop_
_entity.id
_entity.type
_entity.pdbx_description
1 polymer ?
#
loop_
_entity_poly.entity_id
_entity_poly.type
_entity_poly.pdbx_seq_one_letter_code
_entity_poly.pdbx_strand_id
1 'polypeptide(L)'
;MRIVDQTMQLEGGDVTREQFNAAIKQSLIKLYRNNPMIVDSLFEEHAAPQLEEVDLSGNVVGEKGQLKSKIRDKNQKKAYQAITEHFQEPRRQSSPDIVWPDSLRSEEYSGVVKVQAHLAVEGEGENAVARPDAVQVLSGTDPTLDRIALKATTDATWNPAYIMQDGERTPVESWVRFDIPFQMR
;
A
#
# COMPACT_ATOMS: atom_id res chain seq x y z
N MET A 1 13.14 7.88 -6.81
CA MET A 1 12.91 8.79 -5.67
C MET A 1 13.04 7.97 -4.39
N ARG A 2 14.11 8.16 -3.60
CA ARG A 2 14.29 7.50 -2.30
C ARG A 2 13.23 8.08 -1.35
N ILE A 3 12.24 7.29 -0.94
CA ILE A 3 11.45 7.63 0.25
C ILE A 3 12.41 7.36 1.40
N VAL A 4 12.98 8.43 1.94
CA VAL A 4 13.74 8.38 3.18
C VAL A 4 12.74 7.94 4.26
N ASP A 5 13.05 6.87 4.97
CA ASP A 5 12.37 6.46 6.21
C ASP A 5 12.64 7.52 7.29
N GLN A 6 12.12 8.73 7.09
CA GLN A 6 12.07 9.75 8.11
C GLN A 6 10.92 9.36 9.03
N THR A 7 11.25 8.58 10.05
CA THR A 7 10.44 8.53 11.26
C THR A 7 10.43 9.96 11.80
N MET A 8 9.29 10.66 11.67
CA MET A 8 9.13 11.99 12.24
C MET A 8 9.40 11.89 13.74
N GLN A 9 10.49 12.52 14.20
CA GLN A 9 10.76 12.67 15.61
C GLN A 9 9.89 13.82 16.13
N LEU A 10 8.83 13.45 16.85
CA LEU A 10 8.03 14.35 17.66
C LEU A 10 8.91 14.80 18.84
N GLU A 11 9.18 16.09 18.91
CA GLU A 11 9.88 16.68 20.05
C GLU A 11 8.98 16.65 21.30
N GLY A 12 9.59 16.61 22.48
CA GLY A 12 8.93 16.37 23.78
C GLY A 12 8.03 17.50 24.31
N GLY A 13 7.30 18.18 23.43
CA GLY A 13 6.24 19.15 23.74
C GLY A 13 4.85 18.65 23.32
N ASP A 14 3.85 19.54 23.39
CA ASP A 14 2.50 19.25 22.90
C ASP A 14 2.54 18.91 21.40
N VAL A 15 2.04 17.73 21.04
CA VAL A 15 1.98 17.29 19.64
C VAL A 15 0.90 18.08 18.93
N THR A 16 1.26 18.76 17.84
CA THR A 16 0.27 19.50 17.05
C THR A 16 -0.66 18.56 16.30
N ARG A 17 -1.83 19.06 15.88
CA ARG A 17 -2.79 18.26 15.12
C ARG A 17 -2.19 17.79 13.79
N GLU A 18 -1.39 18.64 13.16
CA GLU A 18 -0.70 18.36 11.90
C GLU A 18 0.34 17.24 12.08
N GLN A 19 1.14 17.31 13.15
CA GLN A 19 2.11 16.27 13.48
C GLN A 19 1.44 14.93 13.79
N PHE A 20 0.34 14.97 14.54
CA PHE A 20 -0.46 13.78 14.82
C PHE A 20 -1.02 13.16 13.53
N ASN A 21 -1.66 13.96 12.68
CA ASN A 21 -2.20 13.49 11.40
C ASN A 21 -1.10 12.93 10.50
N ALA A 22 0.04 13.60 10.40
CA ALA A 22 1.19 13.11 9.62
C ALA A 22 1.69 11.75 10.12
N ALA A 23 1.77 11.55 11.44
CA ALA A 23 2.15 10.27 12.02
C ALA A 23 1.12 9.16 11.72
N ILE A 24 -0.17 9.48 11.72
CA ILE A 24 -1.22 8.53 11.31
C ILE A 24 -1.11 8.22 9.81
N LYS A 25 -0.94 9.22 8.93
CA LYS A 25 -0.72 9.01 7.49
C LYS A 25 0.50 8.10 7.24
N GLN A 26 1.59 8.31 7.96
CA GLN A 26 2.79 7.46 7.88
C GLN A 26 2.49 6.01 8.31
N SER A 27 1.67 5.80 9.33
CA SER A 27 1.25 4.45 9.74
C SER A 27 0.36 3.73 8.70
N LEU A 28 -0.24 4.48 7.78
CA LEU A 28 -1.08 4.00 6.68
C LEU A 28 -0.31 3.85 5.36
N ILE A 29 1.03 3.84 5.39
CA ILE A 29 1.86 3.85 4.18
C ILE A 29 1.51 2.77 3.15
N LYS A 30 0.99 1.62 3.59
CA LYS A 30 0.55 0.55 2.66
C LYS A 30 -0.59 1.02 1.76
N LEU A 31 -1.55 1.76 2.31
CA LEU A 31 -2.69 2.30 1.56
C LEU A 31 -2.24 3.44 0.64
N TYR A 32 -1.43 4.37 1.15
CA TYR A 32 -0.87 5.49 0.39
C TYR A 32 0.02 5.05 -0.78
N ARG A 33 0.62 3.86 -0.70
CA ARG A 33 1.41 3.29 -1.81
C ARG A 33 0.55 2.92 -3.00
N ASN A 34 -0.75 2.75 -2.84
CA ASN A 34 -1.65 2.36 -3.93
C ASN A 34 -2.05 3.58 -4.75
N ASN A 35 -2.61 4.61 -4.10
CA ASN A 35 -2.88 5.88 -4.76
C ASN A 35 -2.77 7.03 -3.74
N PRO A 36 -1.63 7.73 -3.65
CA PRO A 36 -1.39 8.69 -2.59
C PRO A 36 -2.35 9.88 -2.66
N MET A 37 -2.73 10.33 -3.86
CA MET A 37 -3.63 11.48 -4.02
C MET A 37 -5.05 11.17 -3.56
N ILE A 38 -5.61 10.03 -4.01
CA ILE A 38 -6.96 9.61 -3.61
C ILE A 38 -7.00 9.32 -2.11
N VAL A 39 -6.02 8.58 -1.59
CA VAL A 39 -5.97 8.21 -0.18
C VAL A 39 -5.78 9.43 0.72
N ASP A 40 -4.99 10.43 0.29
CA ASP A 40 -4.84 11.71 1.02
C ASP A 40 -6.16 12.48 1.06
N SER A 41 -6.85 12.59 -0.09
CA SER A 41 -8.17 13.24 -0.17
C SER A 41 -9.18 12.58 0.76
N LEU A 42 -9.29 11.24 0.72
CA LEU A 42 -10.19 10.48 1.59
C LEU A 42 -9.79 10.55 3.07
N PHE A 43 -8.49 10.69 3.36
CA PHE A 43 -8.03 10.92 4.72
C PHE A 43 -8.55 12.26 5.23
N GLU A 44 -8.37 13.35 4.48
CA GLU A 44 -8.84 14.68 4.89
C GLU A 44 -10.37 14.74 5.01
N GLU A 45 -11.09 14.09 4.10
CA GLU A 45 -12.55 14.12 4.08
C GLU A 45 -13.19 13.25 5.17
N HIS A 46 -12.71 12.02 5.38
CA HIS A 46 -13.39 11.04 6.23
C HIS A 46 -12.63 10.68 7.50
N ALA A 47 -11.30 10.69 7.48
CA ALA A 47 -10.49 10.29 8.63
C ALA A 47 -10.15 11.47 9.55
N ALA A 48 -9.71 12.61 9.00
CA ALA A 48 -9.27 13.76 9.78
C ALA A 48 -10.36 14.30 10.73
N PRO A 49 -11.64 14.44 10.33
CA PRO A 49 -12.70 14.89 11.24
C PRO A 49 -12.89 13.94 12.43
N GLN A 50 -12.75 12.65 12.19
CA GLN A 50 -12.84 11.63 13.23
C GLN A 50 -11.64 11.66 14.20
N LEU A 51 -10.54 12.29 13.82
CA LEU A 51 -9.31 12.38 14.58
C LEU A 51 -9.19 13.70 15.38
N GLU A 52 -10.06 14.68 15.15
CA GLU A 52 -10.04 15.98 15.85
C GLU A 52 -10.27 15.83 17.36
N GLU A 53 -11.17 14.93 17.76
CA GLU A 53 -11.52 14.67 19.16
C GLU A 53 -10.42 13.94 19.95
N VAL A 54 -9.33 13.53 19.29
CA VAL A 54 -8.23 12.87 19.99
C VAL A 54 -7.55 13.91 20.88
N ASP A 55 -7.55 13.63 22.18
CA ASP A 55 -6.78 14.37 23.17
C ASP A 55 -5.28 14.19 22.90
N LEU A 56 -4.63 15.28 22.52
CA LEU A 56 -3.19 15.36 22.27
C LEU A 56 -2.42 15.96 23.45
N SER A 57 -3.10 16.30 24.54
CA SER A 57 -2.47 16.88 25.72
C SER A 57 -1.66 15.82 26.49
N GLY A 58 -0.52 16.24 27.02
CA GLY A 58 0.30 15.41 27.90
C GLY A 58 1.17 14.36 27.18
N ASN A 59 1.35 13.21 27.82
CA ASN A 59 2.36 12.21 27.44
C ASN A 59 1.89 11.33 26.27
N VAL A 60 1.71 11.92 25.09
CA VAL A 60 1.30 11.23 23.85
C VAL A 60 2.49 10.74 23.01
N VAL A 61 3.68 11.27 23.27
CA VAL A 61 4.96 10.87 22.67
C VAL A 61 5.58 9.75 23.50
N GLY A 62 6.09 8.71 22.83
CA GLY A 62 6.83 7.60 23.43
C GLY A 62 8.34 7.82 23.43
N GLU A 63 9.08 6.85 23.97
CA GLU A 63 10.52 6.94 24.27
C GLU A 63 11.44 7.27 23.08
N LYS A 64 10.95 7.11 21.84
CA LYS A 64 11.71 7.34 20.61
C LYS A 64 11.20 8.55 19.81
N GLY A 65 10.51 9.49 20.45
CA GLY A 65 9.94 10.66 19.76
C GLY A 65 8.85 10.26 18.76
N GLN A 66 8.12 9.19 19.00
CA GLN A 66 7.02 8.74 18.13
C GLN A 66 5.74 8.61 18.96
N LEU A 67 4.58 8.74 18.33
CA LEU A 67 3.31 8.53 19.03
C LEU A 67 3.34 7.19 19.77
N LYS A 68 2.89 7.18 21.02
CA LYS A 68 2.73 5.94 21.79
C LYS A 68 1.90 4.95 20.97
N SER A 69 2.37 3.70 20.89
CA SER A 69 1.76 2.67 20.03
C SER A 69 0.26 2.55 20.25
N LYS A 70 -0.22 2.60 21.51
CA LYS A 70 -1.65 2.54 21.82
C LYS A 70 -2.46 3.69 21.18
N ILE A 71 -1.93 4.91 21.18
CA ILE A 71 -2.57 6.08 20.56
C ILE A 71 -2.48 5.94 19.04
N ARG A 72 -1.30 5.61 18.51
CA ARG A 72 -1.08 5.43 17.07
C ARG A 72 -1.99 4.35 16.50
N ASP A 73 -1.96 3.13 17.04
CA ASP A 73 -2.62 1.96 16.46
C ASP A 73 -4.15 2.08 16.54
N LYS A 74 -4.69 2.67 17.63
CA LYS A 74 -6.13 2.97 17.74
C LYS A 74 -6.58 3.92 16.63
N ASN A 75 -5.83 5.00 16.42
CA ASN A 75 -6.20 6.05 15.47
C ASN A 75 -5.86 5.67 14.02
N GLN A 76 -4.81 4.88 13.79
CA GLN A 76 -4.55 4.21 12.52
C GLN A 76 -5.74 3.35 12.13
N LYS A 77 -6.26 2.51 13.04
CA LYS A 77 -7.42 1.66 12.72
C LYS A 77 -8.64 2.50 12.36
N LYS A 78 -8.91 3.57 13.11
CA LYS A 78 -10.03 4.50 12.84
C LYS A 78 -9.91 5.14 11.45
N ALA A 79 -8.73 5.69 11.14
CA ALA A 79 -8.44 6.30 9.85
C ALA A 79 -8.48 5.29 8.70
N TYR A 80 -7.93 4.09 8.89
CA TYR A 80 -7.98 3.01 7.91
C TYR A 80 -9.42 2.65 7.58
N GLN A 81 -10.26 2.44 8.59
CA GLN A 81 -11.68 2.12 8.39
C GLN A 81 -12.39 3.21 7.60
N ALA A 82 -12.25 4.47 8.03
CA ALA A 82 -12.85 5.62 7.35
C ALA A 82 -12.45 5.72 5.87
N ILE A 83 -11.19 5.44 5.53
CA ILE A 83 -10.76 5.46 4.12
C ILE A 83 -11.28 4.25 3.36
N THR A 84 -11.21 3.05 3.94
CA THR A 84 -11.60 1.79 3.24
C THR A 84 -13.11 1.61 3.06
N GLU A 85 -13.93 2.40 3.74
CA GLU A 85 -15.36 2.53 3.43
C GLU A 85 -15.58 3.20 2.05
N HIS A 86 -14.65 4.06 1.64
CA HIS A 86 -14.70 4.84 0.40
C HIS A 86 -13.66 4.42 -0.65
N PHE A 87 -12.71 3.56 -0.28
CA PHE A 87 -11.66 3.09 -1.17
C PHE A 87 -11.49 1.58 -1.09
N GLN A 88 -11.70 0.91 -2.22
CA GLN A 88 -11.36 -0.49 -2.38
C GLN A 88 -9.99 -0.63 -3.05
N GLU A 89 -9.07 -1.31 -2.38
CA GLU A 89 -7.78 -1.67 -2.96
C GLU A 89 -7.92 -2.61 -4.18
N PRO A 90 -7.01 -2.52 -5.16
CA PRO A 90 -7.01 -3.42 -6.31
C PRO A 90 -6.77 -4.86 -5.86
N ARG A 91 -7.37 -5.82 -6.56
CA ARG A 91 -7.28 -7.24 -6.22
C ARG A 91 -6.86 -8.06 -7.42
N ARG A 92 -5.86 -8.92 -7.24
CA ARG A 92 -5.48 -9.85 -8.30
C ARG A 92 -6.57 -10.89 -8.49
N GLN A 93 -7.00 -11.09 -9.73
CA GLN A 93 -7.95 -12.14 -10.09
C GLN A 93 -7.22 -13.46 -10.36
N SER A 94 -6.17 -13.39 -11.17
CA SER A 94 -5.39 -14.56 -11.58
C SER A 94 -3.91 -14.22 -11.68
N SER A 95 -3.06 -15.20 -11.40
CA SER A 95 -1.63 -15.13 -11.74
C SER A 95 -1.36 -16.22 -12.78
N PRO A 96 -0.51 -15.96 -13.78
CA PRO A 96 -0.03 -17.02 -14.66
C PRO A 96 0.80 -18.03 -13.87
N ASP A 97 0.87 -19.26 -14.38
CA ASP A 97 1.77 -20.26 -13.82
C ASP A 97 3.23 -19.82 -14.00
N ILE A 98 3.96 -19.81 -12.88
CA ILE A 98 5.36 -19.44 -12.86
C ILE A 98 6.20 -20.70 -13.04
N VAL A 99 6.87 -20.79 -14.19
CA VAL A 99 7.82 -21.88 -14.47
C VAL A 99 9.19 -21.49 -13.91
N TRP A 100 9.66 -22.24 -12.92
CA TRP A 100 10.99 -22.08 -12.33
C TRP A 100 12.00 -22.99 -13.03
N PRO A 101 13.01 -22.44 -13.74
CA PRO A 101 14.04 -23.24 -14.39
C PRO A 101 14.75 -24.18 -13.44
N ASP A 102 14.95 -25.45 -13.83
CA ASP A 102 15.60 -26.46 -12.99
C ASP A 102 17.02 -26.05 -12.57
N SER A 103 17.75 -25.32 -13.43
CA SER A 103 19.09 -24.80 -13.12
C SER A 103 19.12 -23.78 -11.97
N LEU A 104 17.98 -23.14 -11.70
CA LEU A 104 17.82 -22.17 -10.63
C LEU A 104 17.03 -22.75 -9.45
N ARG A 105 16.64 -24.03 -9.51
CA ARG A 105 15.93 -24.70 -8.42
C ARG A 105 16.94 -25.21 -7.39
N SER A 106 17.54 -24.27 -6.65
CA SER A 106 18.48 -24.51 -5.55
C SER A 106 18.13 -23.65 -4.33
N GLU A 107 18.66 -24.00 -3.16
CA GLU A 107 18.55 -23.14 -1.95
C GLU A 107 19.18 -21.76 -2.17
N GLU A 108 20.27 -21.68 -2.95
CA GLU A 108 20.99 -20.44 -3.26
C GLU A 108 20.10 -19.40 -3.97
N TYR A 109 19.24 -19.85 -4.88
CA TYR A 109 18.37 -18.95 -5.65
C TYR A 109 16.94 -18.87 -5.10
N SER A 110 16.63 -19.64 -4.06
CA SER A 110 15.34 -19.61 -3.38
C SER A 110 15.14 -18.27 -2.68
N GLY A 111 13.93 -17.72 -2.75
CA GLY A 111 13.62 -16.45 -2.12
C GLY A 111 12.36 -15.78 -2.66
N VAL A 112 12.33 -14.46 -2.55
CA VAL A 112 11.16 -13.65 -2.88
C VAL A 112 11.58 -12.51 -3.78
N VAL A 113 10.97 -12.43 -4.96
CA VAL A 113 11.07 -11.25 -5.82
C VAL A 113 9.95 -10.29 -5.42
N LYS A 114 10.31 -9.08 -5.01
CA LYS A 114 9.35 -8.01 -4.67
C LYS A 114 9.11 -7.16 -5.90
N VAL A 115 7.85 -7.02 -6.29
CA VAL A 115 7.46 -6.30 -7.51
C VAL A 115 6.55 -5.13 -7.14
N GLN A 116 6.69 -4.03 -7.89
CA GLN A 116 5.74 -2.94 -7.94
C GLN A 116 5.16 -2.85 -9.36
N ALA A 117 3.84 -2.68 -9.47
CA ALA A 117 3.18 -2.46 -10.76
C ALA A 117 2.20 -1.29 -10.66
N HIS A 118 2.13 -0.48 -11.72
CA HIS A 118 1.01 0.42 -11.98
C HIS A 118 -0.07 -0.36 -12.72
N LEU A 119 -1.33 -0.14 -12.35
CA LEU A 119 -2.49 -0.79 -12.94
C LEU A 119 -3.33 0.28 -13.64
N ALA A 120 -3.33 0.26 -14.96
CA ALA A 120 -4.23 1.05 -15.78
C ALA A 120 -5.62 0.40 -15.81
N VAL A 121 -6.66 1.23 -15.84
CA VAL A 121 -8.07 0.79 -15.87
C VAL A 121 -8.54 0.70 -17.31
N GLU A 122 -9.22 -0.40 -17.65
CA GLU A 122 -9.94 -0.58 -18.90
C GLU A 122 -11.44 -0.82 -18.60
N GLY A 123 -12.31 -0.02 -19.21
CA GLY A 123 -13.76 -0.09 -19.02
C GLY A 123 -14.28 0.76 -17.85
N GLU A 124 -15.57 0.58 -17.52
CA GLU A 124 -16.29 1.40 -16.54
C GLU A 124 -17.13 0.53 -15.59
N GLY A 125 -17.45 1.09 -14.43
CA GLY A 125 -18.33 0.47 -13.42
C GLY A 125 -17.83 -0.89 -12.93
N GLU A 126 -18.75 -1.80 -12.66
CA GLU A 126 -18.45 -3.12 -12.07
C GLU A 126 -17.74 -4.09 -13.03
N ASN A 127 -17.77 -3.82 -14.33
CA ASN A 127 -17.14 -4.65 -15.35
C ASN A 127 -15.71 -4.19 -15.71
N ALA A 128 -15.22 -3.13 -15.05
CA ALA A 128 -13.88 -2.63 -15.28
C ALA A 128 -12.83 -3.68 -14.89
N VAL A 129 -11.79 -3.78 -15.71
CA VAL A 129 -10.62 -4.60 -15.45
C VAL A 129 -9.40 -3.71 -15.33
N ALA A 130 -8.35 -4.21 -14.69
CA ALA A 130 -7.07 -3.51 -14.64
C ALA A 130 -5.94 -4.37 -15.18
N ARG A 131 -5.05 -3.73 -15.92
CA ARG A 131 -3.87 -4.35 -16.52
C ARG A 131 -2.60 -3.61 -16.09
N PRO A 132 -1.51 -4.34 -15.84
CA PRO A 132 -0.23 -3.70 -15.60
C PRO A 132 0.31 -3.03 -16.86
N ASP A 133 0.57 -1.73 -16.80
CA ASP A 133 1.17 -0.93 -17.88
C ASP A 133 2.61 -0.48 -17.54
N ALA A 134 2.98 -0.50 -16.26
CA ALA A 134 4.35 -0.34 -15.78
C ALA A 134 4.65 -1.34 -14.66
N VAL A 135 5.80 -2.02 -14.75
CA VAL A 135 6.23 -3.02 -13.77
C VAL A 135 7.70 -2.84 -13.43
N GLN A 136 8.05 -2.94 -12.15
CA GLN A 136 9.42 -2.82 -11.65
C GLN A 136 9.71 -3.86 -10.56
N VAL A 137 10.89 -4.47 -10.61
CA VAL A 137 11.44 -5.24 -9.48
C VAL A 137 12.03 -4.26 -8.47
N LEU A 138 11.57 -4.37 -7.22
CA LEU A 138 12.11 -3.61 -6.08
C LEU A 138 13.30 -4.33 -5.43
N SER A 139 13.24 -5.66 -5.37
CA SER A 139 14.32 -6.51 -4.88
C SER A 139 14.15 -7.93 -5.43
N GLY A 140 15.26 -8.58 -5.75
CA GLY A 140 15.30 -9.91 -6.35
C GLY A 140 16.47 -10.74 -5.85
N THR A 141 16.46 -12.04 -6.12
CA THR A 141 17.55 -12.97 -5.78
C THR A 141 18.44 -13.30 -6.97
N ASP A 142 17.88 -13.31 -8.19
CA ASP A 142 18.59 -13.61 -9.43
C ASP A 142 17.94 -12.88 -10.62
N PRO A 143 18.72 -12.31 -11.56
CA PRO A 143 18.18 -11.57 -12.71
C PRO A 143 17.23 -12.38 -13.61
N THR A 144 17.36 -13.70 -13.65
CA THR A 144 16.47 -14.58 -14.43
C THR A 144 15.12 -14.71 -13.73
N LEU A 145 15.13 -14.93 -12.40
CA LEU A 145 13.91 -14.98 -11.59
C LEU A 145 13.18 -13.64 -11.61
N ASP A 146 13.92 -12.52 -11.63
CA ASP A 146 13.38 -11.18 -11.79
C ASP A 146 12.63 -11.02 -13.11
N ARG A 147 13.19 -11.50 -14.24
CA ARG A 147 12.50 -11.46 -15.54
C ARG A 147 11.26 -12.33 -15.56
N ILE A 148 11.30 -13.50 -14.92
CA ILE A 148 10.13 -14.38 -14.78
C ILE A 148 9.03 -13.67 -13.97
N ALA A 149 9.40 -13.04 -12.86
CA ALA A 149 8.50 -12.27 -12.01
C ALA A 149 7.88 -11.08 -12.76
N LEU A 150 8.68 -10.33 -13.54
CA LEU A 150 8.19 -9.24 -14.38
C LEU A 150 7.17 -9.73 -15.40
N LYS A 151 7.51 -10.78 -16.16
CA LYS A 151 6.61 -11.37 -17.16
C LYS A 151 5.31 -11.86 -16.52
N ALA A 152 5.42 -12.63 -15.43
CA ALA A 152 4.26 -13.14 -14.72
C ALA A 152 3.36 -12.02 -14.18
N THR A 153 3.96 -10.90 -13.79
CA THR A 153 3.22 -9.71 -13.35
C THR A 153 2.47 -9.08 -14.52
N THR A 154 3.13 -8.83 -15.66
CA THR A 154 2.52 -8.25 -16.85
C THR A 154 1.36 -9.09 -17.39
N ASP A 155 1.47 -10.41 -17.32
CA ASP A 155 0.45 -11.34 -17.80
C ASP A 155 -0.72 -11.54 -16.81
N ALA A 156 -0.64 -11.00 -15.58
CA ALA A 156 -1.67 -11.14 -14.57
C ALA A 156 -2.88 -10.22 -14.79
N THR A 157 -4.07 -10.69 -14.41
CA THR A 157 -5.31 -9.91 -14.46
C THR A 157 -5.75 -9.42 -13.09
N TRP A 158 -6.32 -8.23 -13.05
CA TRP A 158 -6.68 -7.53 -11.81
C TRP A 158 -8.08 -6.94 -11.88
N ASN A 159 -8.76 -6.93 -10.72
CA ASN A 159 -9.80 -5.96 -10.44
C ASN A 159 -9.13 -4.62 -10.11
N PRO A 160 -9.61 -3.50 -10.66
CA PRO A 160 -9.07 -2.18 -10.35
C PRO A 160 -9.29 -1.82 -8.88
N ALA A 161 -8.65 -0.73 -8.46
CA ALA A 161 -9.09 -0.04 -7.26
C ALA A 161 -10.42 0.67 -7.55
N TYR A 162 -11.23 0.91 -6.52
CA TYR A 162 -12.47 1.65 -6.67
C TYR A 162 -12.58 2.75 -5.63
N ILE A 163 -13.14 3.88 -6.04
CA ILE A 163 -13.73 4.87 -5.13
C ILE A 163 -15.22 4.57 -4.99
N MET A 164 -15.72 4.62 -3.75
CA MET A 164 -17.14 4.51 -3.43
C MET A 164 -17.67 5.90 -3.08
N GLN A 165 -18.47 6.48 -3.98
CA GLN A 165 -19.07 7.80 -3.79
C GLN A 165 -20.55 7.73 -4.16
N ASP A 166 -21.44 8.21 -3.29
CA ASP A 166 -22.89 8.24 -3.50
C ASP A 166 -23.52 6.88 -3.90
N GLY A 167 -22.90 5.78 -3.45
CA GLY A 167 -23.33 4.42 -3.79
C GLY A 167 -22.83 3.91 -5.14
N GLU A 168 -22.13 4.74 -5.91
CA GLU A 168 -21.49 4.36 -7.17
C GLU A 168 -20.04 3.92 -6.95
N ARG A 169 -19.59 3.01 -7.84
CA ARG A 169 -18.23 2.45 -7.83
C ARG A 169 -17.48 2.95 -9.04
N THR A 170 -16.55 3.89 -8.83
CA THR A 170 -15.72 4.41 -9.91
C THR A 170 -14.37 3.71 -9.90
N PRO A 171 -14.00 2.97 -10.96
CA PRO A 171 -12.70 2.34 -11.03
C PRO A 171 -11.61 3.41 -11.20
N VAL A 172 -10.47 3.22 -10.54
CA VAL A 172 -9.35 4.16 -10.58
C VAL A 172 -8.02 3.43 -10.74
N GLU A 173 -7.09 4.11 -11.41
CA GLU A 173 -5.72 3.65 -11.54
C GLU A 173 -5.04 3.57 -10.18
N SER A 174 -4.13 2.60 -10.04
CA SER A 174 -3.54 2.31 -8.74
C SER A 174 -2.23 1.55 -8.89
N TRP A 175 -1.35 1.75 -7.93
CA TRP A 175 -0.14 0.97 -7.75
C TRP A 175 -0.39 -0.22 -6.85
N VAL A 176 0.35 -1.30 -7.08
CA VAL A 176 0.38 -2.47 -6.20
C VAL A 176 1.82 -2.87 -5.91
N ARG A 177 2.04 -3.40 -4.71
CA ARG A 177 3.29 -4.05 -4.33
C ARG A 177 3.00 -5.42 -3.76
N PHE A 178 3.73 -6.42 -4.22
CA PHE A 178 3.55 -7.79 -3.77
C PHE A 178 4.82 -8.62 -3.96
N ASP A 179 4.80 -9.78 -3.34
CA ASP A 179 5.90 -10.72 -3.26
C ASP A 179 5.60 -11.92 -4.17
N ILE A 180 6.56 -12.33 -5.00
CA ILE A 180 6.53 -13.56 -5.78
C ILE A 180 7.53 -14.55 -5.18
N PRO A 181 7.08 -15.63 -4.52
CA PRO A 181 7.96 -16.62 -3.93
C PRO A 181 8.50 -17.60 -4.98
N PHE A 182 9.81 -17.85 -4.93
CA PHE A 182 10.48 -18.97 -5.61
C PHE A 182 11.01 -19.90 -4.52
N GLN A 183 10.29 -21.00 -4.27
CA GLN A 183 10.56 -21.93 -3.17
C GLN A 183 10.50 -23.36 -3.66
N MET A 184 11.41 -24.20 -3.16
CA MET A 184 11.38 -25.63 -3.40
C MET A 184 10.08 -26.20 -2.80
N ARG A 185 9.30 -26.89 -3.63
CA ARG A 185 8.11 -27.64 -3.19
C ARG A 185 8.50 -29.07 -2.85
#